data_AF-A0A6V7JI68-F1
#
_entry.id   AF-A0A6V7JI68-F1
#
_cell.length_a   1.000
_cell.length_b   1.000
_cell.length_c   1.000
_cell.angle_alpha   90.00
_cell.angle_beta   90.00
_cell.angle_gamma   90.00
#
_symmetry.space_group_name_H-M   'P 1'
#
loop_
_entity.id
_entity.type
_entity.pdbx_description
1 polymer ?
#
loop_
_entity_poly.entity_id
_entity_poly.type
_entity_poly.pdbx_seq_one_letter_code
_entity_poly.pdbx_strand_id
1 'polypeptide(L)'
;VQWSSCNIFSTQDHAAAAIAKAGVPVYAWKGETDEEYTWCIEQTLVFKDGKPLNLILDDGGDLTNLVHTKYPDYLKECKGISEETTTGVHNLYKMLRENRLKVPAINVNDSVTK
;
A
#
# COMPACT_ATOMS: atom_id res chain seq x y z
N VAL A 1 10.24 -4.56 5.74
CA VAL A 1 9.26 -4.02 4.77
C VAL A 1 8.88 -5.14 3.81
N GLN A 2 7.68 -5.09 3.25
CA GLN A 2 7.23 -5.93 2.13
C GLN A 2 6.59 -4.98 1.11
N TRP A 3 6.73 -5.24 -0.19
CA TRP A 3 6.41 -4.26 -1.23
C TRP A 3 5.65 -4.87 -2.40
N SER A 4 4.72 -4.10 -2.97
CA SER A 4 4.06 -4.35 -4.26
C SER A 4 4.04 -3.06 -5.08
N SER A 5 3.83 -3.18 -6.39
CA SER A 5 3.59 -2.01 -7.25
C SER A 5 2.20 -1.42 -7.00
N CYS A 6 2.00 -0.14 -7.34
CA CYS A 6 0.69 0.52 -7.42
C CYS A 6 0.15 0.61 -8.86
N ASN A 7 0.88 0.06 -9.84
CA ASN A 7 0.45 0.01 -11.23
C ASN A 7 1.10 -1.15 -12.00
N ILE A 8 0.27 -1.92 -12.72
CA ILE A 8 0.65 -3.12 -13.48
C ILE A 8 1.74 -2.92 -14.53
N PHE A 9 1.96 -1.70 -15.02
CA PHE A 9 2.97 -1.40 -16.05
C PHE A 9 4.16 -0.60 -15.53
N SER A 10 4.14 -0.17 -14.26
CA SER A 10 5.15 0.75 -13.74
C SER A 10 6.43 0.07 -13.26
N THR A 11 6.35 -1.21 -12.87
CA THR A 11 7.49 -1.94 -12.33
C THR A 11 8.68 -1.91 -13.29
N GLN A 12 9.86 -1.65 -12.73
CA GLN A 12 11.13 -1.86 -13.40
C GLN A 12 11.69 -3.18 -12.89
N ASP A 13 11.64 -4.23 -13.71
CA ASP A 13 11.94 -5.60 -13.24
C ASP A 13 13.36 -5.76 -12.68
N HIS A 14 14.32 -5.01 -13.22
CA HIS A 14 15.69 -4.99 -12.69
C HIS A 14 15.78 -4.36 -11.29
N ALA A 15 14.95 -3.36 -10.99
CA ALA A 15 14.85 -2.78 -9.65
C ALA A 15 14.18 -3.77 -8.69
N ALA A 16 13.07 -4.38 -9.09
CA ALA A 16 12.41 -5.43 -8.30
C ALA A 16 13.38 -6.60 -8.00
N ALA A 17 14.14 -7.05 -9.01
CA ALA A 17 15.15 -8.10 -8.85
C ALA A 17 16.26 -7.71 -7.86
N ALA A 18 16.75 -6.46 -7.92
CA ALA A 18 17.76 -5.97 -6.98
C ALA A 18 17.24 -5.93 -5.53
N ILE A 19 16.00 -5.47 -5.33
CA ILE A 19 15.34 -5.45 -4.02
C ILE A 19 15.13 -6.86 -3.47
N ALA A 20 14.64 -7.78 -4.31
CA ALA A 20 14.50 -9.19 -3.95
C ALA A 20 15.85 -9.82 -3.58
N LYS A 21 16.92 -9.54 -4.35
CA LYS A 21 18.28 -10.02 -4.10
C LYS A 21 18.85 -9.53 -2.76
N ALA A 22 18.46 -8.33 -2.33
CA ALA A 22 18.81 -7.78 -1.03
C ALA A 22 18.02 -8.41 0.15
N GLY A 23 17.07 -9.31 -0.14
CA GLY A 23 16.30 -10.06 0.86
C GLY A 23 14.99 -9.40 1.29
N VAL A 24 14.57 -8.32 0.62
CA VAL A 24 13.29 -7.67 0.85
C VAL A 24 12.20 -8.38 0.04
N PRO A 25 11.09 -8.83 0.67
CA PRO A 25 9.95 -9.35 -0.07
C PRO A 25 9.36 -8.27 -0.99
N VAL A 26 9.40 -8.52 -2.30
CA VAL A 26 8.79 -7.69 -3.33
C VAL A 26 7.98 -8.58 -4.26
N TYR A 27 6.73 -8.20 -4.47
CA TYR A 27 5.76 -8.89 -5.30
C TYR A 27 5.33 -7.91 -6.38
N ALA A 28 6.16 -7.81 -7.43
CA ALA A 28 5.92 -6.90 -8.53
C ALA A 28 6.71 -7.31 -9.78
N TRP A 29 6.10 -7.21 -10.96
CA TRP A 29 6.74 -7.29 -12.27
C TRP A 29 5.99 -6.43 -13.28
N LYS A 30 6.63 -6.10 -14.40
CA LYS A 30 6.01 -5.30 -15.45
C LYS A 30 5.05 -6.16 -16.27
N GLY A 31 3.81 -5.69 -16.45
CA GLY A 31 2.78 -6.39 -17.21
C GLY A 31 2.04 -7.44 -16.39
N GLU A 32 1.90 -7.23 -15.08
CA GLU A 32 0.93 -7.95 -14.25
C GLU A 32 -0.48 -7.88 -14.85
N THR A 33 -1.25 -8.94 -14.65
CA THR A 33 -2.71 -8.91 -14.80
C THR A 33 -3.36 -8.25 -13.59
N ASP A 34 -4.63 -7.85 -13.69
CA ASP A 34 -5.37 -7.26 -12.57
C ASP A 34 -5.52 -8.23 -11.37
N GLU A 35 -5.59 -9.54 -11.65
CA GLU A 35 -5.63 -10.58 -10.62
C GLU A 35 -4.29 -10.69 -9.89
N GLU A 36 -3.18 -10.68 -10.64
CA GLU A 36 -1.82 -10.71 -10.08
C GLU A 36 -1.53 -9.44 -9.27
N TYR A 37 -1.95 -8.27 -9.76
CA TYR A 37 -1.83 -7.00 -9.05
C TYR A 37 -2.46 -7.06 -7.66
N THR A 38 -3.72 -7.53 -7.60
CA THR A 38 -4.44 -7.68 -6.33
C THR A 38 -3.75 -8.71 -5.42
N TRP A 39 -3.32 -9.84 -5.99
CA TRP A 39 -2.58 -10.88 -5.26
C TRP A 39 -1.27 -10.34 -4.68
N CYS A 40 -0.54 -9.52 -5.42
CA CYS A 40 0.72 -8.88 -5.01
C CYS A 40 0.51 -7.99 -3.78
N ILE A 41 -0.54 -7.14 -3.77
CA ILE A 41 -0.89 -6.31 -2.62
C ILE A 41 -1.17 -7.20 -1.39
N GLU A 42 -1.93 -8.28 -1.57
CA GLU A 42 -2.27 -9.21 -0.47
C GLU A 42 -1.04 -9.89 0.14
N GLN A 43 0.01 -10.16 -0.64
CA GLN A 43 1.26 -10.73 -0.12
C GLN A 43 1.99 -9.78 0.83
N THR A 44 1.71 -8.47 0.78
CA THR A 44 2.37 -7.50 1.65
C THR A 44 1.77 -7.42 3.06
N LEU A 45 0.59 -8.01 3.29
CA LEU A 45 -0.21 -7.75 4.48
C LEU A 45 0.27 -8.43 5.77
N VAL A 46 0.88 -9.62 5.65
CA VAL A 46 1.34 -10.43 6.80
C VAL A 46 2.83 -10.71 6.65
N PHE A 47 3.58 -10.45 7.71
CA PHE A 47 5.03 -10.58 7.73
C PHE A 47 5.47 -11.98 8.18
N LYS A 48 6.75 -12.31 8.00
CA LYS A 48 7.32 -13.64 8.32
C LYS A 48 7.13 -14.08 9.78
N ASP A 49 6.93 -13.15 10.71
CA ASP A 49 6.63 -13.43 12.12
C ASP A 49 5.14 -13.69 12.39
N GLY A 50 4.32 -13.77 11.33
CA GLY A 50 2.88 -14.01 11.38
C GLY A 50 2.06 -12.78 11.78
N LYS A 51 2.69 -11.62 11.99
CA LYS A 51 1.98 -10.40 12.36
C LYS A 51 1.50 -9.64 11.12
N PRO A 52 0.32 -9.02 11.18
CA PRO A 52 -0.13 -8.13 10.12
C PRO A 52 0.74 -6.87 10.10
N LEU A 53 0.67 -6.13 9.00
CA LEU A 53 1.25 -4.80 8.87
C LEU A 53 0.83 -3.89 10.04
N ASN A 54 1.70 -2.97 10.41
CA ASN A 54 1.42 -1.93 11.41
C ASN A 54 1.60 -0.51 10.86
N LEU A 55 1.99 -0.36 9.60
CA LEU A 55 2.12 0.90 8.87
C LEU A 55 1.77 0.65 7.41
N ILE A 56 1.19 1.66 6.76
CA ILE A 56 0.89 1.67 5.33
C ILE A 56 1.63 2.86 4.70
N LEU A 57 2.38 2.59 3.64
CA LEU A 57 2.92 3.59 2.72
C LEU A 57 2.24 3.32 1.38
N ASP A 58 1.43 4.27 0.92
CA ASP A 58 0.50 4.07 -0.18
C ASP A 58 0.68 5.15 -1.25
N ASP A 59 0.37 4.77 -2.49
CA ASP A 59 0.34 5.64 -3.65
C ASP A 59 -0.91 5.26 -4.47
N GLY A 60 -1.92 6.14 -4.42
CA GLY A 60 -3.19 5.97 -5.14
C GLY A 60 -4.32 5.40 -4.29
N GLY A 61 -4.01 4.79 -3.15
CA GLY A 61 -4.97 4.39 -2.12
C GLY A 61 -5.50 2.96 -2.23
N ASP A 62 -4.98 2.13 -3.13
CA ASP A 62 -5.46 0.76 -3.35
C ASP A 62 -5.20 -0.14 -2.14
N LEU A 63 -3.99 -0.08 -1.56
CA LEU A 63 -3.65 -0.84 -0.35
C LEU A 63 -4.53 -0.39 0.82
N THR A 64 -4.69 0.92 1.01
CA THR A 64 -5.56 1.50 2.04
C THR A 64 -7.00 0.99 1.89
N ASN A 65 -7.54 1.01 0.67
CA ASN A 65 -8.91 0.56 0.38
C ASN A 65 -9.08 -0.94 0.65
N LEU A 66 -8.14 -1.76 0.16
CA LEU A 66 -8.17 -3.21 0.35
C LEU A 66 -8.19 -3.56 1.85
N VAL A 67 -7.31 -2.94 2.64
CA VAL A 67 -7.24 -3.23 4.08
C VAL A 67 -8.48 -2.71 4.82
N HIS A 68 -9.00 -1.53 4.49
CA HIS A 68 -10.22 -1.00 5.13
C HIS A 68 -11.47 -1.82 4.85
N THR A 69 -11.54 -2.45 3.68
CA THR A 69 -12.74 -3.16 3.19
C THR A 69 -12.66 -4.67 3.42
N LYS A 70 -11.57 -5.32 3.02
CA LYS A 70 -11.41 -6.78 3.05
C LYS A 70 -10.72 -7.28 4.31
N TYR A 71 -9.81 -6.51 4.89
CA TYR A 71 -9.03 -6.90 6.08
C TYR A 71 -9.08 -5.88 7.23
N PRO A 72 -10.29 -5.42 7.65
CA PRO A 72 -10.40 -4.34 8.62
C PRO A 72 -9.78 -4.67 9.99
N ASP A 73 -9.64 -5.95 10.33
CA ASP A 73 -9.00 -6.40 11.56
C ASP A 73 -7.50 -6.09 11.62
N TYR A 74 -6.82 -6.01 10.47
CA TYR A 74 -5.39 -5.68 10.42
C TYR A 74 -5.12 -4.22 10.81
N LEU A 75 -6.14 -3.35 10.79
CA LEU A 75 -6.01 -1.95 11.19
C LEU A 75 -5.97 -1.74 12.70
N LYS A 76 -6.33 -2.75 13.52
CA LYS A 76 -6.34 -2.63 14.98
C LYS A 76 -4.97 -2.25 15.55
N GLU A 77 -3.90 -2.79 14.96
CA GLU A 77 -2.51 -2.49 15.35
C GLU A 77 -1.79 -1.56 14.38
N CYS A 78 -2.45 -1.13 13.30
CA CYS A 78 -1.89 -0.19 12.35
C CYS A 78 -1.83 1.23 12.95
N LYS A 79 -0.64 1.83 12.90
CA LYS A 79 -0.35 3.12 13.53
C LYS A 79 -0.59 4.29 12.60
N GLY A 80 -0.66 4.07 11.28
CA GLY A 80 -1.06 5.10 10.34
C GLY A 80 -0.73 4.79 8.88
N ILE A 81 -1.15 5.72 8.03
CA ILE A 81 -0.97 5.72 6.58
C ILE A 81 -0.19 6.97 6.17
N SER A 82 0.75 6.85 5.22
CA SER A 82 1.23 7.97 4.43
C SER A 82 0.80 7.79 2.98
N GLU A 83 0.16 8.80 2.39
CA GLU A 83 -0.33 8.74 1.00
C GLU A 83 0.34 9.80 0.14
N GLU A 84 0.86 9.36 -1.00
CA GLU A 84 1.74 10.16 -1.85
C GLU A 84 1.02 10.91 -2.99
N THR A 85 -0.15 10.48 -3.47
CA THR A 85 -0.79 11.12 -4.64
C THR A 85 -2.10 11.84 -4.36
N THR A 86 -2.40 12.82 -5.20
CA THR A 86 -3.66 13.58 -5.18
C THR A 86 -4.89 12.68 -5.15
N THR A 87 -4.88 11.59 -5.92
CA THR A 87 -6.02 10.64 -5.98
C THR A 87 -6.22 9.92 -4.66
N GLY A 88 -5.15 9.36 -4.07
CA GLY A 88 -5.24 8.69 -2.78
C GLY A 88 -5.62 9.67 -1.66
N VAL A 89 -5.07 10.89 -1.66
CA VAL A 89 -5.40 11.94 -0.69
C VAL A 89 -6.88 12.32 -0.76
N HIS A 90 -7.43 12.52 -1.97
CA HIS A 90 -8.87 12.77 -2.14
C HIS A 90 -9.72 11.63 -1.57
N ASN A 91 -9.29 10.38 -1.75
CA ASN A 91 -9.94 9.21 -1.17
C ASN A 91 -9.88 9.23 0.37
N LEU A 92 -8.72 9.53 0.97
CA LEU A 92 -8.58 9.67 2.42
C LEU A 92 -9.51 10.74 2.99
N TYR A 93 -9.60 11.92 2.38
CA TYR A 93 -10.53 12.97 2.80
C TYR A 93 -12.01 12.56 2.65
N LYS A 94 -12.35 11.78 1.62
CA LYS A 94 -13.68 11.20 1.47
C LYS A 94 -13.97 10.23 2.62
N MET A 95 -13.07 9.28 2.88
CA MET A 95 -13.19 8.33 3.98
C MET A 95 -13.30 9.02 5.34
N LEU A 96 -12.55 10.10 5.56
CA LEU A 96 -12.62 10.89 6.79
C LEU A 96 -14.00 11.55 6.95
N ARG A 97 -14.51 12.22 5.90
CA ARG A 97 -15.86 12.83 5.91
C ARG A 97 -16.98 11.82 6.12
N GLU A 98 -16.79 10.59 5.62
CA GLU A 98 -17.73 9.48 5.78
C GLU A 98 -17.52 8.70 7.10
N ASN A 99 -16.60 9.13 7.96
CA ASN A 99 -16.23 8.44 9.20
C ASN A 99 -15.82 6.96 9.00
N ARG A 100 -15.20 6.67 7.85
CA ARG A 100 -14.71 5.34 7.43
C ARG A 100 -13.20 5.17 7.58
N LEU A 101 -12.45 6.26 7.73
CA LEU A 101 -11.00 6.22 7.94
C LEU A 101 -10.71 5.77 9.38
N LYS A 102 -10.10 4.59 9.53
CA LYS A 102 -9.94 3.93 10.85
C LYS A 102 -8.61 4.20 11.54
N VAL A 103 -7.63 4.74 10.81
CA VAL A 103 -6.29 5.05 11.32
C VAL A 103 -5.86 6.44 10.87
N PRO A 104 -4.96 7.12 11.62
CA PRO A 104 -4.41 8.40 11.19
C PRO A 104 -3.74 8.31 9.83
N ALA A 105 -3.87 9.36 9.02
CA ALA A 105 -3.23 9.44 7.71
C ALA A 105 -2.51 10.77 7.53
N ILE A 106 -1.34 10.73 6.90
CA ILE A 106 -0.55 11.90 6.51
C ILE A 106 -0.63 12.04 5.00
N ASN A 107 -1.07 13.22 4.56
CA ASN A 107 -1.01 13.66 3.18
C ASN A 107 0.42 14.11 2.87
N VAL A 108 1.19 13.27 2.16
CA VAL A 108 2.54 13.60 1.71
C VAL A 108 2.49 14.43 0.44
N ASN A 109 1.50 14.18 -0.43
CA ASN A 109 1.32 14.87 -1.71
C ASN A 109 1.38 16.39 -1.61
N ASP A 110 0.77 16.98 -0.58
CA ASP A 110 0.67 18.44 -0.44
C ASP A 110 1.81 19.05 0.39
N SER A 111 2.86 18.28 0.68
CA SER A 111 4.10 18.85 1.21
C SER A 111 4.73 19.75 0.16
N VAL A 112 5.25 20.93 0.57
CA VAL A 112 5.81 21.94 -0.35
C VAL A 112 6.90 21.39 -1.29
N THR A 113 7.63 20.37 -0.84
CA THR A 113 8.78 19.78 -1.55
C THR A 113 8.45 18.50 -2.32
N LYS A 114 7.19 18.07 -2.32
CA LYS A 114 6.73 16.90 -3.05
C LYS A 114 6.18 17.36 -4.39
#